data_AF-A0A944NWI5-F1
#
_entry.id   AF-A0A944NWI5-F1
#
_cell.length_a   1.000
_cell.length_b   1.000
_cell.length_c   1.000
_cell.angle_alpha   90.00
_cell.angle_beta   90.00
_cell.angle_gamma   90.00
#
_symmetry.space_group_name_H-M   'P 1'
#
loop_
_entity.id
_entity.type
_entity.pdbx_description
1 polymer ?
#
loop_
_entity_poly.entity_id
_entity_poly.type
_entity_poly.pdbx_seq_one_letter_code
_entity_poly.pdbx_strand_id
1 'polypeptide(L)'
;SADPFGGVIITDWYSAGQAANERFKLNVYILGRALRADGVRVAVFRQVLDAQGGWRDMTIGESTATKIEDSILTRARQLRNEILRAQ
;
A
#
# COMPACT_ATOMS: atom_id res chain seq x y z
N SER A 1 -4.27 4.80 -10.68
CA SER A 1 -4.26 6.28 -10.89
C SER A 1 -3.59 6.92 -9.70
N ALA A 2 -2.56 7.77 -9.88
CA ALA A 2 -1.90 8.45 -8.77
C ALA A 2 -2.07 9.97 -8.95
N ASP A 3 -2.43 10.68 -7.87
CA ASP A 3 -2.40 12.14 -7.83
C ASP A 3 -1.18 12.59 -6.98
N PRO A 4 -0.03 12.84 -7.61
CA PRO A 4 1.19 13.22 -6.91
C PRO A 4 1.13 14.62 -6.30
N PHE A 5 0.19 15.48 -6.70
CA PHE A 5 0.03 16.82 -6.12
C PHE A 5 -0.82 16.80 -4.85
N GLY A 6 -1.83 15.92 -4.80
CA GLY A 6 -2.69 15.73 -3.62
C GLY A 6 -2.10 14.82 -2.52
N GLY A 7 -0.95 14.19 -2.77
CA GLY A 7 -0.35 13.24 -1.83
C GLY A 7 -1.13 11.92 -1.71
N VAL A 8 -1.86 11.52 -2.77
CA VAL A 8 -2.67 10.30 -2.78
C VAL A 8 -2.25 9.39 -3.93
N ILE A 9 -1.93 8.14 -3.60
CA ILE A 9 -1.60 7.09 -4.57
C ILE A 9 -2.65 5.99 -4.48
N ILE A 10 -3.30 5.68 -5.60
CA ILE A 10 -4.31 4.61 -5.69
C ILE A 10 -3.80 3.54 -6.66
N THR A 11 -3.60 2.33 -6.13
CA THR A 11 -3.21 1.19 -6.96
C THR A 11 -4.41 0.64 -7.71
N ASP A 12 -4.12 -0.10 -8.77
CA ASP A 12 -5.10 -1.03 -9.34
C ASP A 12 -5.23 -2.27 -8.45
N TRP A 13 -6.21 -3.11 -8.77
CA TRP A 13 -6.36 -4.41 -8.13
C TRP A 13 -5.20 -5.33 -8.54
N TYR A 14 -4.55 -5.92 -7.54
CA TYR A 14 -3.45 -6.86 -7.71
C TYR A 14 -3.77 -8.20 -7.07
N SER A 15 -3.59 -9.28 -7.83
CA SER A 15 -3.64 -10.66 -7.34
C SER A 15 -2.25 -11.26 -7.37
N ALA A 16 -1.80 -11.80 -6.24
CA ALA A 16 -0.55 -12.56 -6.22
C ALA A 16 -0.75 -13.85 -7.04
N GLY A 17 0.20 -14.19 -7.92
CA GLY A 17 0.04 -15.29 -8.87
C GLY A 17 -0.27 -16.67 -8.27
N GLN A 18 0.05 -16.89 -6.98
CA GLN A 18 -0.28 -18.12 -6.24
C GLN A 18 -1.69 -18.11 -5.61
N ALA A 19 -2.34 -16.94 -5.52
CA ALA A 19 -3.68 -16.75 -4.95
C ALA A 19 -4.55 -15.95 -5.93
N ALA A 20 -4.83 -16.55 -7.10
CA ALA A 20 -5.62 -15.90 -8.16
C ALA A 20 -7.09 -15.62 -7.77
N ASN A 21 -7.58 -16.23 -6.69
CA ASN A 21 -8.90 -16.00 -6.13
C ASN A 21 -8.93 -14.84 -5.11
N GLU A 22 -7.83 -14.12 -4.94
CA GLU A 22 -7.71 -13.01 -4.01
C GLU A 22 -7.11 -11.80 -4.71
N ARG A 23 -7.62 -10.61 -4.40
CA ARG A 23 -7.06 -9.36 -4.92
C ARG A 23 -7.02 -8.28 -3.86
N PHE A 24 -6.04 -7.40 -4.02
CA PHE A 24 -5.80 -6.28 -3.14
C PHE A 24 -5.76 -4.97 -3.90
N LYS A 25 -6.25 -3.92 -3.26
CA LYS A 25 -6.08 -2.54 -3.70
C LYS A 25 -5.62 -1.70 -2.52
N LEU A 26 -4.72 -0.77 -2.78
CA LEU A 26 -4.21 0.15 -1.78
C LEU A 26 -4.55 1.59 -2.15
N ASN A 27 -5.00 2.35 -1.15
CA ASN A 27 -4.94 3.80 -1.19
C ASN A 27 -3.87 4.25 -0.18
N VAL A 28 -2.87 4.97 -0.66
CA VAL A 28 -1.77 5.48 0.16
C VAL A 28 -1.85 6.99 0.23
N TYR A 29 -1.80 7.52 1.45
CA TYR A 29 -1.86 8.94 1.76
C TYR A 29 -0.52 9.38 2.33
N ILE A 30 0.09 10.38 1.70
CA ILE A 30 1.34 11.01 2.15
C ILE A 30 0.94 12.26 2.93
N LEU A 31 1.06 12.20 4.26
CA LEU A 31 0.58 13.22 5.18
C LEU A 31 1.64 14.29 5.50
N GLY A 32 2.91 14.00 5.20
CA GLY A 32 4.00 14.93 5.43
C GLY A 32 5.29 14.55 4.71
N ARG A 33 6.21 15.51 4.63
CA ARG A 33 7.52 15.33 3.95
C ARG A 33 8.58 14.65 4.82
N ALA A 34 8.34 14.57 6.12
CA ALA A 34 9.24 13.90 7.05
C ALA A 34 8.99 12.39 7.04
N LEU A 35 10.07 11.59 7.01
CA LEU A 35 10.00 10.11 7.01
C LEU A 35 9.76 9.55 8.43
N ARG A 36 8.63 9.95 9.04
CA ARG A 36 8.17 9.54 10.36
C ARG A 36 6.97 8.60 10.27
N ALA A 37 6.65 7.92 11.37
CA ALA A 37 5.54 6.96 11.45
C ALA A 37 4.17 7.58 11.16
N ASP A 38 3.99 8.87 11.47
CA ASP A 38 2.77 9.65 11.21
C ASP A 38 2.71 10.21 9.77
N GLY A 39 3.76 10.04 8.96
CA GLY A 39 3.89 10.67 7.65
C GLY A 39 3.19 9.94 6.51
N VAL A 40 2.76 8.69 6.72
CA VAL A 40 2.10 7.85 5.72
C VAL A 40 0.92 7.13 6.36
N ARG A 41 -0.20 7.05 5.64
CA ARG A 41 -1.34 6.22 6.00
C ARG A 41 -1.76 5.35 4.83
N VAL A 42 -2.12 4.09 5.09
CA VAL A 42 -2.53 3.13 4.06
C VAL A 42 -3.91 2.58 4.37
N ALA A 43 -4.83 2.68 3.41
CA ALA A 43 -6.07 1.91 3.41
C ALA A 43 -5.91 0.70 2.48
N VAL A 44 -6.16 -0.48 3.02
CA VAL A 44 -6.01 -1.76 2.31
C VAL A 44 -7.41 -2.34 2.07
N PHE A 45 -7.69 -2.69 0.83
CA PHE A 45 -8.91 -3.37 0.43
C PHE A 45 -8.56 -4.76 -0.04
N ARG A 46 -9.30 -5.77 0.44
CA ARG A 46 -9.13 -7.17 0.06
C ARG A 46 -10.46 -7.69 -0.47
N GLN A 47 -10.41 -8.36 -1.61
CA GLN A 47 -11.54 -9.08 -2.15
C GLN A 47 -11.17 -10.51 -2.46
N VAL A 48 -12.12 -11.43 -2.24
CA VAL A 48 -12.00 -12.83 -2.62
C VAL A 48 -13.07 -13.17 -3.64
N LEU A 49 -12.68 -13.97 -4.63
CA LEU A 49 -13.56 -14.49 -5.66
C LEU A 49 -14.41 -15.61 -5.06
N ASP A 50 -15.73 -15.45 -5.08
CA ASP A 50 -16.68 -16.46 -4.66
C ASP A 50 -16.89 -17.54 -5.73
N ALA A 51 -17.56 -18.63 -5.36
CA ALA A 51 -17.82 -19.76 -6.26
C ALA A 51 -18.73 -19.40 -7.45
N GLN A 52 -19.40 -18.24 -7.40
CA GLN A 52 -20.27 -17.72 -8.45
C GLN A 52 -19.53 -16.75 -9.38
N GLY A 53 -18.23 -16.52 -9.16
CA GLY A 53 -17.41 -15.61 -9.95
C GLY A 53 -17.53 -14.14 -9.54
N GLY A 54 -18.16 -13.84 -8.41
CA GLY A 54 -18.28 -12.51 -7.82
C GLY A 54 -17.12 -12.18 -6.89
N TRP A 55 -16.71 -10.91 -6.84
CA TRP A 55 -15.73 -10.43 -5.87
C TRP A 55 -16.43 -9.91 -4.62
N ARG A 56 -16.05 -10.42 -3.44
CA ARG A 56 -16.59 -9.96 -2.16
C ARG A 56 -15.51 -9.38 -1.27
N ASP A 57 -15.85 -8.26 -0.62
CA ASP A 57 -14.98 -7.63 0.36
C ASP A 57 -14.77 -8.55 1.54
N MET A 58 -13.50 -8.68 1.94
CA MET A 58 -13.08 -9.48 3.07
C MET A 58 -12.35 -8.60 4.07
N THR A 59 -12.48 -8.94 5.34
CA THR A 59 -11.67 -8.35 6.39
C THR A 59 -10.19 -8.62 6.12
N ILE A 60 -9.39 -7.57 6.34
CA ILE A 60 -7.94 -7.65 6.39
C ILE A 60 -7.50 -7.89 7.83
N GLY A 61 -6.33 -8.49 8.01
CA GLY A 61 -5.72 -8.58 9.34
C GLY A 61 -5.47 -7.19 9.94
N GLU A 62 -5.70 -7.04 11.24
CA GLU A 62 -5.61 -5.74 11.94
C GLU A 62 -4.24 -5.06 11.76
N SER A 63 -3.17 -5.85 11.69
CA SER A 63 -1.80 -5.35 11.53
C SER A 63 -1.37 -5.09 10.07
N THR A 64 -2.18 -5.45 9.08
CA THR A 64 -1.73 -5.45 7.67
C THR A 64 -1.43 -4.05 7.16
N ALA A 65 -2.29 -3.06 7.46
CA ALA A 65 -2.07 -1.67 7.05
C ALA A 65 -0.76 -1.12 7.64
N THR A 66 -0.56 -1.29 8.94
CA THR A 66 0.64 -0.83 9.66
C THR A 66 1.91 -1.45 9.10
N LYS A 67 1.91 -2.76 8.80
CA LYS A 67 3.08 -3.43 8.20
C LYS A 67 3.44 -2.85 6.82
N ILE A 68 2.44 -2.46 6.03
CA ILE A 68 2.66 -1.82 4.73
C ILE A 68 3.21 -0.41 4.92
N GLU A 69 2.65 0.38 5.85
CA GLU A 69 3.15 1.72 6.22
C GLU A 69 4.63 1.66 6.62
N ASP A 70 4.99 0.73 7.52
CA ASP A 70 6.37 0.53 7.97
C ASP A 70 7.31 0.13 6.83
N SER A 71 6.84 -0.73 5.93
CA SER A 71 7.60 -1.17 4.76
C SER A 71 7.86 -0.01 3.79
N ILE A 72 6.85 0.84 3.54
CA ILE A 72 6.98 2.05 2.72
C ILE A 72 7.99 3.00 3.34
N LEU A 73 7.87 3.29 4.63
CA LEU A 73 8.77 4.19 5.35
C LEU A 73 10.20 3.66 5.38
N THR A 74 10.37 2.36 5.58
CA THR A 74 11.68 1.70 5.56
C THR A 74 12.33 1.84 4.19
N ARG A 75 11.62 1.53 3.10
CA ARG A 75 12.16 1.67 1.74
C ARG A 75 12.45 3.14 1.40
N ALA A 76 11.59 4.07 1.81
CA ALA A 76 11.82 5.50 1.59
C ALA A 76 13.10 6.00 2.30
N ARG A 77 13.38 5.54 3.52
CA ARG A 77 14.63 5.87 4.24
C ARG A 77 15.85 5.30 3.53
N GLN A 78 15.77 4.07 3.02
CA GLN A 78 16.84 3.46 2.24
C GLN A 78 17.14 4.28 0.97
N LEU A 79 16.11 4.60 0.19
CA LEU A 79 16.25 5.42 -1.02
C LEU A 79 16.86 6.79 -0.71
N ARG A 80 16.45 7.43 0.39
CA ARG A 80 17.05 8.71 0.83
C ARG A 80 18.53 8.56 1.17
N ASN A 81 18.92 7.48 1.85
CA ASN A 81 20.32 7.21 2.18
C ASN A 81 21.15 6.90 0.93
N GLU A 82 20.60 6.16 -0.04
CA GLU A 82 21.23 5.89 -1.34
C GLU A 82 21.51 7.20 -2.09
N ILE A 83 20.54 8.12 -2.15
CA ILE A 83 20.70 9.44 -2.77
C ILE A 83 21.78 10.26 -2.07
N LEU A 84 21.80 10.29 -0.73
CA LEU A 84 22.81 11.04 0.04
C LEU A 84 24.24 10.49 -0.12
N ARG A 85 24.38 9.18 -0.37
CA ARG A 85 25.69 8.55 -0.60
C ARG A 85 26.21 8.73 -2.03
N ALA A 86 25.30 9.02 -2.97
CA ALA A 86 25.64 9.27 -4.37
C ALA A 86 26.01 10.74 -4.64
N GLN A 87 25.97 11.60 -3.61
CA GLN A 87 26.41 12.99 -3.62
C GLN A 87 27.81 13.10 -3.00
#